data_AF-A0A388Q406-F1
#
_entry.id   AF-A0A388Q406-F1
#
_cell.length_a   1.000
_cell.length_b   1.000
_cell.length_c   1.000
_cell.angle_alpha   90.00
_cell.angle_beta   90.00
_cell.angle_gamma   90.00
#
_symmetry.space_group_name_H-M   'P 1'
#
loop_
_entity.id
_entity.type
_entity.pdbx_description
1 polymer ?
#
loop_
_entity_poly.entity_id
_entity_poly.type
_entity_poly.pdbx_seq_one_letter_code
_entity_poly.pdbx_strand_id
1 'polypeptide(L)'
;MILLPHEKALQSLERIDKQQLWQSGLDKQYHTLLSDVVRLYLEEQFNMDCFEKTSAEIIQQVKKVKALSTSRQSLRTIFETADMVKFAKGQPYPEEHIQSMELAIDVINESYKK
;
A
#
# COMPACT_ATOMS: atom_id res chain seq x y z
N MET A 1 20.17 14.83 0.47
CA MET A 1 18.81 15.42 0.53
C MET A 1 17.91 14.40 1.19
N ILE A 2 17.11 14.83 2.17
CA ILE A 2 16.10 13.97 2.80
C ILE A 2 14.84 14.10 1.94
N LEU A 3 14.38 13.01 1.34
CA LEU A 3 13.14 12.97 0.55
C LEU A 3 11.93 13.05 1.49
N LEU A 4 10.85 13.68 1.04
CA LEU A 4 9.59 13.66 1.79
C LEU A 4 8.96 12.26 1.77
N PRO A 5 8.14 11.88 2.76
CA PRO A 5 7.50 10.57 2.82
C PRO A 5 6.73 10.20 1.54
N HIS A 6 6.02 11.16 0.94
CA HIS A 6 5.28 10.94 -0.30
C HIS A 6 6.22 10.65 -1.49
N GLU A 7 7.33 11.37 -1.62
CA GLU A 7 8.31 11.18 -2.70
C GLU A 7 9.00 9.82 -2.58
N LYS A 8 9.40 9.45 -1.36
CA LYS A 8 9.97 8.13 -1.08
C LYS A 8 9.02 7.00 -1.45
N ALA A 9 7.74 7.15 -1.09
CA ALA A 9 6.72 6.16 -1.36
C ALA A 9 6.49 6.01 -2.87
N LEU A 10 6.29 7.11 -3.60
CA LEU A 10 6.12 7.08 -5.06
C LEU A 10 7.34 6.49 -5.78
N GLN A 11 8.55 6.85 -5.37
CA GLN A 11 9.78 6.28 -5.94
C GLN A 11 9.87 4.76 -5.67
N SER A 12 9.41 4.31 -4.51
CA SER A 12 9.42 2.89 -4.16
C SER A 12 8.38 2.11 -4.96
N LEU A 13 7.18 2.67 -5.15
CA LEU A 13 6.16 2.09 -6.03
C LEU A 13 6.64 1.99 -7.48
N GLU A 14 7.29 3.04 -8.00
CA GLU A 14 7.87 3.04 -9.35
C GLU A 14 8.92 1.93 -9.52
N ARG A 15 9.75 1.69 -8.49
CA ARG A 15 10.72 0.59 -8.51
C ARG A 15 10.04 -0.77 -8.52
N ILE A 16 8.98 -0.97 -7.73
CA ILE A 16 8.22 -2.22 -7.70
C ILE A 16 7.60 -2.50 -9.06
N ASP A 17 7.00 -1.50 -9.69
CA ASP A 17 6.41 -1.60 -11.03
C ASP A 17 7.46 -2.02 -12.08
N LYS A 18 8.61 -1.36 -12.09
CA LYS A 18 9.72 -1.67 -13.01
C LYS A 18 10.29 -3.08 -12.84
N GLN A 19 10.14 -3.70 -11.66
CA GLN A 19 10.63 -5.06 -11.42
C GLN A 19 9.75 -6.15 -12.06
N GLN A 20 8.52 -5.83 -12.48
CA GLN A 20 7.59 -6.77 -13.13
C GLN A 20 7.46 -8.10 -12.35
N LEU A 21 7.43 -8.01 -11.02
CA LEU A 21 7.48 -9.16 -10.11
C LEU A 21 6.30 -10.13 -10.33
N TRP A 22 5.08 -9.60 -10.39
CA TRP A 22 3.87 -10.42 -10.57
C TRP A 22 3.84 -11.10 -11.95
N GLN A 23 4.37 -10.46 -13.00
CA GLN A 23 4.53 -11.08 -14.32
C GLN A 23 5.53 -12.25 -14.31
N SER A 24 6.45 -12.25 -13.33
CA SER A 24 7.42 -13.33 -13.11
C SER A 24 6.90 -14.41 -12.15
N GLY A 25 5.61 -14.38 -11.79
CA GLY A 25 5.00 -15.30 -10.81
C GLY A 25 5.38 -15.00 -9.36
N LEU A 26 5.95 -13.83 -9.07
CA LEU A 26 6.35 -13.39 -7.73
C LEU A 26 5.25 -12.53 -7.08
N ASP A 27 3.99 -12.95 -7.20
CA ASP A 27 2.80 -12.24 -6.72
C ASP A 27 2.90 -11.88 -5.24
N LYS A 28 3.35 -12.84 -4.42
CA LYS A 28 3.53 -12.66 -2.99
C LYS A 28 4.56 -11.59 -2.67
N GLN A 29 5.67 -11.56 -3.41
CA GLN A 29 6.70 -10.55 -3.20
C GLN A 29 6.19 -9.17 -3.63
N TYR A 30 5.52 -9.09 -4.77
CA TYR A 30 4.91 -7.87 -5.28
C TYR A 30 3.97 -7.23 -4.25
N HIS A 31 2.97 -7.99 -3.78
CA HIS A 31 1.98 -7.47 -2.82
C HIS A 31 2.56 -7.23 -1.43
N THR A 32 3.59 -7.99 -1.04
CA THR A 32 4.31 -7.71 0.22
C THR A 32 4.99 -6.35 0.16
N LEU A 33 5.83 -6.12 -0.86
CA LEU A 33 6.55 -4.87 -1.05
C LEU A 33 5.59 -3.67 -1.20
N LEU A 34 4.54 -3.83 -2.00
CA LEU A 34 3.54 -2.78 -2.19
C LEU A 34 2.86 -2.40 -0.87
N SER A 35 2.41 -3.39 -0.08
CA SER A 35 1.80 -3.14 1.22
C SER A 35 2.78 -2.50 2.21
N ASP A 36 4.07 -2.84 2.15
CA ASP A 36 5.09 -2.31 3.06
C ASP A 36 5.43 -0.86 2.73
N VAL A 37 5.44 -0.48 1.44
CA VAL A 37 5.59 0.92 1.02
C VAL A 37 4.41 1.76 1.56
N VAL A 38 3.19 1.24 1.46
CA VAL A 38 2.00 1.93 2.00
C VAL A 38 2.07 2.03 3.53
N ARG A 39 2.49 0.98 4.24
CA ARG A 39 2.70 1.03 5.70
C ARG A 39 3.71 2.11 6.07
N LEU A 40 4.91 2.08 5.47
CA LEU A 40 5.97 3.04 5.76
C LEU A 40 5.52 4.48 5.49
N TYR A 41 4.78 4.70 4.39
CA TYR A 41 4.20 6.01 4.11
C TYR A 41 3.25 6.46 5.22
N LEU A 42 2.36 5.57 5.69
CA LEU A 42 1.44 5.89 6.77
C LEU A 42 2.15 6.18 8.09
N GLU A 43 3.23 5.45 8.40
CA GLU A 43 4.05 5.72 9.58
C GLU A 43 4.74 7.08 9.49
N GLU A 44 5.49 7.33 8.41
CA GLU A 44 6.26 8.56 8.28
C GLU A 44 5.37 9.82 8.14
N GLN A 45 4.21 9.71 7.49
CA GLN A 45 3.33 10.85 7.23
C GLN A 45 2.30 11.11 8.33
N PHE A 46 1.76 10.06 8.97
CA PHE A 46 0.67 10.17 9.94
C PHE A 46 1.06 9.70 11.35
N ASN A 47 2.33 9.32 11.55
CA ASN A 47 2.87 8.86 12.82
C ASN A 47 2.07 7.68 13.42
N MET A 48 1.71 6.73 12.54
CA MET A 48 1.04 5.47 12.91
C MET A 48 2.08 4.36 13.08
N ASP A 49 1.93 3.48 14.07
CA ASP A 49 2.75 2.26 14.18
C ASP A 49 2.14 1.15 13.31
N CYS A 50 2.38 1.19 12.00
CA CYS A 50 1.81 0.25 11.04
C CYS A 50 2.51 -1.11 11.04
N PHE A 51 3.82 -1.20 11.24
CA PHE A 51 4.53 -2.48 11.22
C PHE A 51 4.31 -3.32 12.49
N GLU A 52 3.94 -2.68 13.60
CA GLU A 52 3.59 -3.37 14.86
C GLU A 52 2.12 -3.83 14.90
N LYS A 53 1.38 -3.63 13.80
CA LYS A 53 -0.07 -3.84 13.76
C LYS A 53 -0.52 -4.67 12.60
N THR A 54 -1.62 -5.37 12.80
CA THR A 54 -2.31 -6.08 11.72
C THR A 54 -2.95 -5.09 10.75
N SER A 55 -3.15 -5.52 9.51
CA SER A 55 -3.91 -4.78 8.50
C SER A 55 -5.25 -4.26 9.02
N ALA A 56 -5.97 -5.08 9.79
CA ALA A 56 -7.25 -4.71 10.38
C ALA A 56 -7.12 -3.55 11.39
N GLU A 57 -6.10 -3.58 12.24
CA GLU A 57 -5.82 -2.52 13.22
C GLU A 57 -5.38 -1.22 12.55
N ILE A 58 -4.55 -1.30 11.50
CA ILE A 58 -4.18 -0.14 10.68
C ILE A 58 -5.44 0.54 10.14
N ILE A 59 -6.36 -0.23 9.55
CA ILE A 59 -7.63 0.31 9.04
C ILE A 59 -8.46 1.00 10.13
N GLN A 60 -8.43 0.52 11.38
CA GLN A 60 -9.11 1.23 12.48
C GLN A 60 -8.44 2.56 12.83
N GLN A 61 -7.12 2.67 12.71
CA GLN A 61 -6.42 3.95 12.89
C GLN A 61 -6.68 4.92 11.74
N VAL A 62 -6.65 4.45 10.51
CA VAL A 62 -6.95 5.24 9.30
C VAL A 62 -8.33 5.90 9.41
N LYS A 63 -9.32 5.23 10.01
CA LYS A 63 -10.66 5.82 10.26
C LYS A 63 -10.65 7.06 11.14
N LYS A 64 -9.65 7.22 12.00
CA LYS A 64 -9.50 8.38 12.90
C LYS A 64 -8.81 9.56 12.22
N VAL A 65 -8.18 9.35 11.06
CA VAL A 65 -7.43 10.38 10.34
C VAL A 65 -8.27 10.97 9.21
N LYS A 66 -8.62 12.25 9.36
CA LYS A 66 -9.48 12.96 8.40
C LYS A 66 -8.86 13.05 6.99
N ALA A 67 -7.53 13.20 6.91
CA ALA A 67 -6.81 13.27 5.63
C ALA A 67 -6.94 11.98 4.81
N LEU A 68 -7.07 10.82 5.47
CA LEU A 68 -7.22 9.52 4.82
C LEU A 68 -8.68 9.14 4.54
N SER A 69 -9.64 10.04 4.83
CA SER A 69 -11.06 9.69 4.80
C SER A 69 -11.57 9.21 3.43
N THR A 70 -11.03 9.75 2.34
CA THR A 70 -11.35 9.36 0.94
C THR A 70 -10.63 8.08 0.53
N SER A 71 -9.40 7.89 1.00
CA SER A 71 -8.56 6.75 0.62
C SER A 71 -8.75 5.51 1.52
N ARG A 72 -9.68 5.55 2.47
CA ARG A 72 -10.00 4.43 3.39
C ARG A 72 -10.34 3.13 2.68
N GLN A 73 -11.15 3.22 1.61
CA GLN A 73 -11.55 2.04 0.86
C GLN A 73 -10.36 1.48 0.07
N SER A 74 -9.57 2.36 -0.55
CA SER A 74 -8.34 2.00 -1.26
C SER A 74 -7.36 1.27 -0.34
N LEU A 75 -7.09 1.82 0.85
CA LEU A 75 -6.24 1.21 1.87
C LEU A 75 -6.73 -0.16 2.30
N ARG A 76 -8.05 -0.31 2.49
CA ARG A 76 -8.66 -1.60 2.82
C ARG A 76 -8.37 -2.63 1.73
N THR A 77 -8.67 -2.29 0.48
CA THR A 77 -8.46 -3.20 -0.64
C THR A 77 -7.00 -3.60 -0.78
N ILE A 78 -6.05 -2.65 -0.70
CA ILE A 78 -4.62 -2.95 -0.76
C ILE A 78 -4.21 -3.97 0.31
N PHE A 79 -4.62 -3.76 1.57
CA PHE A 79 -4.23 -4.65 2.65
C PHE A 79 -4.93 -6.01 2.59
N GLU A 80 -6.21 -6.05 2.22
CA GLU A 80 -6.97 -7.30 2.07
C GLU A 80 -6.40 -8.15 0.92
N THR A 81 -6.06 -7.55 -0.23
CA THR A 81 -5.38 -8.24 -1.33
C THR A 81 -3.99 -8.72 -0.90
N ALA A 82 -3.21 -7.88 -0.21
CA ALA A 82 -1.89 -8.30 0.27
C ALA A 82 -1.95 -9.46 1.25
N ASP A 83 -2.90 -9.45 2.19
CA ASP A 83 -3.10 -10.54 3.16
C ASP A 83 -3.59 -11.81 2.45
N MET A 84 -4.49 -11.69 1.47
CA MET A 84 -4.92 -12.80 0.64
C MET A 84 -3.73 -13.47 -0.05
N VAL A 85 -2.84 -12.72 -0.70
CA VAL A 85 -1.69 -13.33 -1.41
C VAL A 85 -0.63 -13.87 -0.43
N LYS A 86 -0.47 -13.23 0.73
CA LYS A 86 0.50 -13.68 1.75
C LYS A 86 0.09 -15.00 2.40
N PHE A 87 -1.20 -15.19 2.66
CA PHE A 87 -1.72 -16.27 3.51
C PHE A 87 -2.67 -17.24 2.79
N ALA A 88 -3.45 -16.80 1.81
CA ALA A 88 -4.31 -17.67 1.02
C ALA A 88 -3.54 -18.26 -0.16
N LYS A 89 -3.89 -19.48 -0.57
CA LYS A 89 -3.34 -20.13 -1.78
C LYS A 89 -3.90 -19.54 -3.09
N GLY A 90 -4.57 -18.39 -3.02
CA GLY A 90 -5.19 -17.73 -4.17
C GLY A 90 -4.16 -16.87 -4.91
N GLN A 91 -4.14 -16.98 -6.23
CA GLN A 91 -3.42 -16.05 -7.08
C GLN A 91 -4.36 -14.91 -7.48
N PRO A 92 -3.97 -13.64 -7.34
CA PRO A 92 -4.77 -12.53 -7.83
C PRO A 92 -4.89 -12.60 -9.34
N TYR A 93 -5.97 -12.01 -9.86
CA TYR A 93 -6.06 -11.73 -11.29
C TYR A 93 -5.10 -10.60 -11.69
N PRO A 94 -4.62 -10.56 -12.94
CA PRO A 94 -3.79 -9.45 -13.45
C PRO A 94 -4.36 -8.06 -13.15
N GLU A 95 -5.69 -7.92 -13.24
CA GLU A 95 -6.40 -6.68 -12.94
C GLU A 95 -6.24 -6.25 -11.48
N GLU A 96 -6.20 -7.19 -10.52
CA GLU A 96 -6.00 -6.89 -9.11
C GLU A 96 -4.57 -6.40 -8.81
N HIS A 97 -3.58 -6.86 -9.56
CA HIS A 97 -2.21 -6.36 -9.45
C HIS A 97 -2.10 -4.89 -9.87
N ILE A 98 -2.71 -4.57 -11.02
CA ILE A 98 -2.75 -3.22 -11.58
C ILE A 98 -3.53 -2.31 -10.63
N GLN A 99 -4.73 -2.73 -10.24
CA GLN A 99 -5.58 -1.98 -9.31
C GLN A 99 -4.87 -1.71 -7.99
N SER A 100 -4.12 -2.66 -7.44
CA SER A 100 -3.38 -2.45 -6.19
C SER A 100 -2.31 -1.36 -6.31
N MET A 101 -1.63 -1.27 -7.47
CA MET A 101 -0.67 -0.20 -7.75
C MET A 101 -1.35 1.16 -7.86
N GLU A 102 -2.41 1.24 -8.66
CA GLU A 102 -3.17 2.48 -8.87
C GLU A 102 -3.72 3.02 -7.55
N LEU A 103 -4.34 2.14 -6.75
CA LEU A 103 -4.86 2.50 -5.43
C LEU A 103 -3.74 2.98 -4.49
N ALA A 104 -2.55 2.37 -4.52
CA ALA A 104 -1.43 2.79 -3.68
C ALA A 104 -0.94 4.19 -4.06
N ILE A 105 -0.82 4.47 -5.36
CA ILE A 105 -0.46 5.80 -5.88
C ILE A 105 -1.51 6.83 -5.50
N ASP A 106 -2.80 6.50 -5.64
CA ASP A 106 -3.91 7.39 -5.31
C ASP A 106 -3.93 7.72 -3.82
N VAL A 107 -3.75 6.73 -2.93
CA VAL A 107 -3.67 6.96 -1.48
C VAL A 107 -2.59 7.99 -1.15
N ILE A 108 -1.40 7.86 -1.71
CA ILE A 108 -0.28 8.77 -1.45
C ILE A 108 -0.59 10.18 -1.98
N ASN A 109 -1.13 10.27 -3.19
CA ASN A 109 -1.43 11.56 -3.83
C ASN A 109 -2.61 12.29 -3.18
N GLU A 110 -3.70 11.60 -2.86
CA GLU A 110 -4.89 12.19 -2.25
C GLU A 110 -4.60 12.70 -0.85
N SER A 111 -3.83 11.94 -0.07
CA SER A 111 -3.57 12.26 1.33
C SER A 111 -2.43 13.27 1.53
N TYR A 112 -1.62 13.53 0.49
CA TYR A 112 -0.66 14.64 0.45
C TYR A 112 -1.28 15.97 -0.02
N LYS A 113 -2.31 15.94 -0.87
CA LYS A 113 -2.91 17.15 -1.49
C LYS A 113 -3.73 18.05 -0.53
N LYS A 114 -3.76 17.79 0.77
CA LYS A 114 -4.63 18.49 1.74
C LYS A 114 -3.92 18.94 2.99
#